data_AF-R7J8W4-F1
#
_entry.id   AF-R7J8W4-F1
#
_cell.length_a   1.000
_cell.length_b   1.000
_cell.length_c   1.000
_cell.angle_alpha   90.00
_cell.angle_beta   90.00
_cell.angle_gamma   90.00
#
_symmetry.space_group_name_H-M   'P 1'
#
loop_
_entity.id
_entity.type
_entity.pdbx_description
1 polymer ?
#
loop_
_entity_poly.entity_id
_entity_poly.type
_entity_poly.pdbx_seq_one_letter_code
_entity_poly.pdbx_strand_id
1 'polypeptide(L)'
;MWKLLEVDGNDAKLESGNTAPYYRDYIDDGPNPSSDRRLKYVGKESQSGLDQIKQLKVFNYTFKKDETKTPHVGVIAQDLQKVFPDAVKKGTDGFLTIRFEDMFFAMINAIKELDLKYQAQEKRINELEARIERLEDKILY
;
A
#
# COMPACT_ATOMS: atom_id res chain seq x y z
N MET A 1 21.56 -8.63 -41.11
CA MET A 1 21.92 -7.19 -41.16
C MET A 1 20.72 -6.39 -40.73
N TRP A 2 20.75 -5.85 -39.52
CA TRP A 2 19.76 -4.89 -39.03
C TRP A 2 20.14 -3.51 -39.55
N LYS A 3 19.20 -2.78 -40.14
CA LYS A 3 19.40 -1.37 -40.51
C LYS A 3 18.64 -0.55 -39.46
N LEU A 4 19.37 0.17 -38.62
CA LEU A 4 18.83 1.24 -37.78
C LEU A 4 18.30 2.35 -38.70
N LEU A 5 17.08 2.82 -38.45
CA LEU A 5 16.62 4.12 -38.93
C LEU A 5 16.60 5.04 -37.72
N GLU A 6 17.40 6.11 -37.81
CA GLU A 6 17.39 7.24 -36.89
C GLU A 6 15.99 7.88 -36.89
N VAL A 7 15.47 8.19 -35.70
CA VAL A 7 14.24 8.98 -35.55
C VAL A 7 14.65 10.35 -35.04
N ASP A 8 14.55 11.33 -35.93
CA ASP A 8 14.72 12.75 -35.66
C ASP A 8 13.76 13.22 -34.55
N GLY A 9 14.31 13.99 -33.62
CA GLY A 9 13.59 14.60 -32.52
C GLY A 9 12.48 15.52 -33.02
N ASN A 10 11.25 15.22 -32.62
CA ASN A 10 10.17 16.18 -32.64
C ASN A 10 9.08 15.79 -31.65
N ASP A 11 9.32 16.13 -30.38
CA ASP A 11 8.41 15.81 -29.29
C ASP A 11 7.35 16.91 -29.25
N ALA A 12 6.26 16.64 -29.96
CA ALA A 12 5.06 17.45 -29.98
C ALA A 12 4.62 17.80 -28.54
N LYS A 13 4.48 19.10 -28.26
CA LYS A 13 3.77 19.57 -27.06
C LYS A 13 2.30 19.21 -27.21
N LEU A 14 1.89 18.12 -26.55
CA LEU A 14 0.48 17.79 -26.38
C LEU A 14 -0.11 18.76 -25.35
N GLU A 15 -0.93 19.71 -25.81
CA GLU A 15 -1.78 20.49 -24.93
C GLU A 15 -2.80 19.55 -24.27
N SER A 16 -2.60 19.26 -22.97
CA SER A 16 -3.53 18.44 -22.21
C SER A 16 -4.78 19.26 -21.87
N GLY A 17 -5.83 19.07 -22.67
CA GLY A 17 -7.17 19.58 -22.40
C GLY A 17 -7.68 19.12 -21.01
N ASN A 18 -8.30 20.08 -20.32
CA ASN A 18 -9.16 19.94 -19.13
C ASN A 18 -9.23 18.54 -18.48
N THR A 19 -8.38 18.32 -17.48
CA THR A 19 -8.55 17.26 -16.48
C THR A 19 -8.94 17.89 -15.13
N ALA A 20 -9.89 17.26 -14.45
CA ALA A 20 -10.57 17.78 -13.26
C ALA A 20 -9.60 18.28 -12.16
N PRO A 21 -9.93 19.38 -11.45
CA PRO A 21 -9.01 20.11 -10.57
C PRO A 21 -8.53 19.35 -9.31
N TYR A 22 -8.98 18.12 -9.08
CA TYR A 22 -8.58 17.33 -7.91
C TYR A 22 -7.34 16.45 -8.13
N TYR A 23 -6.82 16.36 -9.37
CA TYR A 23 -5.68 15.49 -9.70
C TYR A 23 -4.42 16.24 -10.21
N ARG A 24 -4.42 17.58 -10.19
CA ARG A 24 -3.30 18.39 -10.70
C ARG A 24 -2.06 18.51 -9.78
N ASP A 25 -2.06 17.87 -8.62
CA ASP A 25 -0.97 18.05 -7.64
C ASP A 25 0.17 17.03 -7.74
N TYR A 26 0.15 16.10 -8.70
CA TYR A 26 1.14 15.00 -8.74
C TYR A 26 2.17 15.04 -9.87
N ILE A 27 2.14 16.03 -10.78
CA ILE A 27 3.13 16.15 -11.84
C ILE A 27 3.45 17.63 -12.06
N ASP A 28 4.43 18.16 -11.30
CA ASP A 28 5.54 18.99 -11.84
C ASP A 28 6.57 19.42 -10.74
N ASP A 29 6.30 19.24 -9.44
CA ASP A 29 7.29 19.49 -8.37
C ASP A 29 6.89 18.77 -7.06
N GLY A 30 6.67 17.45 -7.14
CA GLY A 30 6.25 16.66 -5.98
C GLY A 30 7.25 16.77 -4.82
N PRO A 31 6.80 16.69 -3.54
CA PRO A 31 7.68 16.86 -2.39
C PRO A 31 8.81 15.83 -2.49
N ASN A 32 10.04 16.30 -2.69
CA ASN A 32 11.24 15.46 -2.65
C ASN A 32 11.28 14.82 -1.25
N PRO A 33 10.92 13.52 -1.07
CA PRO A 33 10.64 12.97 0.25
C PRO A 33 11.97 12.63 0.91
N SER A 34 12.66 13.66 1.41
CA SER A 34 13.97 13.52 2.02
C SER A 34 13.89 12.55 3.19
N SER A 35 14.60 11.43 3.06
CA SER A 35 14.51 10.31 3.98
C SER A 35 15.78 10.10 4.81
N ASP A 36 16.80 10.95 4.61
CA ASP A 36 18.10 10.89 5.25
C ASP A 36 17.97 10.88 6.79
N ARG A 37 18.66 9.95 7.45
CA ARG A 37 18.64 9.77 8.90
C ARG A 37 19.08 11.03 9.65
N ARG A 38 19.97 11.84 9.08
CA ARG A 38 20.48 13.09 9.67
C ARG A 38 19.39 14.16 9.81
N LEU A 39 18.29 14.02 9.09
CA LEU A 39 17.14 14.92 9.13
C LEU A 39 16.03 14.43 10.05
N LYS A 40 16.24 13.32 10.78
CA LYS A 40 15.20 12.64 11.56
C LYS A 40 15.65 12.41 13.00
N TYR A 41 14.78 12.76 13.94
CA TYR A 41 14.84 12.21 15.29
C TYR A 41 14.19 10.82 15.28
N VAL A 42 15.02 9.78 15.24
CA VAL A 42 14.56 8.39 15.08
C VAL A 42 14.10 7.83 16.43
N GLY A 43 12.83 7.44 16.50
CA GLY A 43 12.23 6.74 17.64
C GLY A 43 12.27 5.21 17.51
N LYS A 44 11.37 4.53 18.21
CA LYS A 44 11.16 3.07 18.10
C LYS A 44 10.54 2.72 16.74
N GLU A 45 10.68 1.45 16.34
CA GLU A 45 10.02 0.91 15.15
C GLU A 45 8.50 0.99 15.25
N SER A 46 7.84 1.29 14.13
CA SER A 46 6.38 1.26 14.02
C SER A 46 5.86 -0.17 14.21
N GLN A 47 4.86 -0.32 15.07
CA GLN A 47 4.22 -1.59 15.39
C GLN A 47 2.90 -1.79 14.63
N SER A 48 2.47 -0.82 13.83
CA SER A 48 1.31 -1.00 12.97
C SER A 48 1.63 -2.02 11.89
N GLY A 49 0.75 -3.00 11.72
CA GLY A 49 1.03 -4.18 10.90
C GLY A 49 -0.24 -4.94 10.55
N LEU A 50 -0.18 -6.27 10.60
CA LEU A 50 -1.25 -7.12 10.07
C LEU A 50 -2.59 -6.89 10.77
N ASP A 51 -2.57 -6.66 12.09
CA ASP A 51 -3.80 -6.49 12.87
C ASP A 51 -4.56 -5.21 12.51
N GLN A 52 -3.86 -4.10 12.23
CA GLN A 52 -4.49 -2.86 11.77
C GLN A 52 -4.96 -3.00 10.32
N ILE A 53 -4.15 -3.57 9.43
CA ILE A 53 -4.52 -3.75 8.02
C ILE A 53 -5.78 -4.60 7.87
N LYS A 54 -5.96 -5.64 8.68
CA LYS A 54 -7.17 -6.47 8.69
C LYS A 54 -8.45 -5.73 9.07
N GLN A 55 -8.36 -4.61 9.76
CA GLN A 55 -9.52 -3.80 10.17
C GLN A 55 -9.95 -2.81 9.08
N LEU A 56 -9.10 -2.56 8.09
CA LEU A 56 -9.41 -1.64 7.01
C LEU A 56 -10.47 -2.22 6.08
N LYS A 57 -11.37 -1.35 5.63
CA LYS A 57 -12.36 -1.64 4.59
C LYS A 57 -12.00 -0.86 3.34
N VAL A 58 -11.95 -1.57 2.22
CA VAL A 58 -11.68 -1.00 0.90
C VAL A 58 -12.99 -0.98 0.11
N PHE A 59 -13.26 0.15 -0.53
CA PHE A 59 -14.49 0.40 -1.26
C PHE A 59 -14.19 0.84 -2.68
N ASN A 60 -15.04 0.41 -3.61
CA ASN A 60 -15.19 1.07 -4.89
C ASN A 60 -16.11 2.28 -4.70
N TYR A 61 -15.71 3.43 -5.23
CA TYR A 61 -16.51 4.65 -5.12
C TYR A 61 -16.34 5.55 -6.34
N THR A 62 -17.23 6.52 -6.46
CA THR A 62 -17.13 7.63 -7.41
C THR A 62 -17.33 8.94 -6.64
N PHE A 63 -16.74 10.03 -7.13
CA PHE A 63 -16.92 11.32 -6.48
C PHE A 63 -18.30 11.92 -6.80
N LYS A 64 -18.97 12.51 -5.81
CA LYS A 64 -20.29 13.12 -6.00
C LYS A 64 -20.27 14.24 -7.04
N LYS A 65 -19.22 15.07 -7.00
CA LYS A 65 -19.00 16.20 -7.92
C LYS A 65 -18.40 15.78 -9.28
N ASP A 66 -18.03 14.51 -9.45
CA ASP A 66 -17.57 14.01 -10.74
C ASP A 66 -18.78 13.56 -11.57
N GLU A 67 -19.03 14.27 -12.67
CA GLU A 67 -20.11 13.97 -13.62
C GLU A 67 -19.82 12.72 -14.45
N THR A 68 -18.54 12.43 -14.72
CA THR A 68 -18.10 11.27 -15.51
C THR A 68 -18.19 9.96 -14.73
N LYS A 69 -18.39 10.05 -13.40
CA LYS A 69 -18.46 8.91 -12.48
C LYS A 69 -17.26 7.97 -12.63
N THR A 70 -16.07 8.56 -12.71
CA THR A 70 -14.80 7.84 -12.77
C THR A 70 -14.70 6.88 -11.58
N PRO A 71 -14.51 5.57 -11.81
CA PRO A 71 -14.35 4.60 -10.73
C PRO A 71 -13.04 4.79 -9.98
N HIS A 72 -13.10 4.73 -8.66
CA HIS A 72 -11.95 4.75 -7.76
C HIS A 72 -12.03 3.62 -6.75
N VAL A 73 -10.87 3.25 -6.21
CA VAL A 73 -10.74 2.30 -5.10
C VAL A 73 -10.03 3.01 -3.96
N GLY A 74 -10.55 2.87 -2.74
CA GLY A 74 -9.92 3.50 -1.59
C GLY A 74 -10.63 3.21 -0.29
N VAL A 75 -10.28 4.01 0.72
CA VAL A 75 -10.81 3.91 2.08
C VAL A 75 -11.66 5.13 2.40
N ILE A 76 -12.59 4.96 3.35
CA ILE A 76 -13.36 6.07 3.90
C ILE A 76 -12.57 6.67 5.07
N ALA A 77 -12.29 7.98 5.03
CA ALA A 77 -11.45 8.65 6.02
C ALA A 77 -11.95 8.47 7.47
N GLN A 78 -13.27 8.45 7.70
CA GLN A 78 -13.87 8.25 9.02
C GLN A 78 -13.64 6.84 9.56
N ASP A 79 -13.64 5.83 8.70
CA ASP A 79 -13.33 4.46 9.11
C ASP A 79 -11.84 4.27 9.29
N LEU A 80 -11.03 4.88 8.42
CA LEU A 80 -9.58 4.90 8.56
C LEU A 80 -9.16 5.52 9.90
N GLN A 81 -9.79 6.63 10.32
CA GLN A 81 -9.46 7.32 11.57
C GLN A 81 -9.60 6.44 12.82
N LYS A 82 -10.49 5.45 12.80
CA LYS A 82 -10.67 4.51 13.92
C LYS A 82 -9.49 3.54 14.07
N VAL A 83 -8.78 3.28 12.96
CA VAL A 83 -7.67 2.32 12.89
C VAL A 83 -6.32 3.04 12.91
N PHE A 84 -6.22 4.15 12.17
CA PHE A 84 -5.04 5.00 12.03
C PHE A 84 -5.43 6.47 12.31
N PRO A 85 -5.59 6.87 13.58
CA PRO A 85 -6.06 8.22 13.92
C PRO A 85 -5.11 9.31 13.39
N ASP A 86 -3.80 9.09 13.45
CA ASP A 86 -2.78 10.03 13.00
C ASP A 86 -2.68 10.14 11.47
N ALA A 87 -3.24 9.16 10.75
CA ALA A 87 -3.32 9.19 9.29
C ALA A 87 -4.43 10.10 8.79
N VAL A 88 -5.29 10.65 9.66
CA VAL A 88 -6.45 11.44 9.26
C VAL A 88 -6.38 12.84 9.84
N LYS A 89 -6.57 13.84 8.98
CA LYS A 89 -6.61 15.26 9.39
C LYS A 89 -7.90 15.90 8.92
N LYS A 90 -8.38 16.89 9.67
CA LYS A 90 -9.52 17.70 9.27
C LYS A 90 -9.01 18.95 8.54
N GLY A 91 -9.48 19.15 7.31
CA GLY A 91 -9.25 20.35 6.52
C GLY A 91 -10.00 21.56 7.06
N THR A 92 -9.59 22.75 6.61
CA THR A 92 -10.25 24.02 6.94
C THR A 92 -11.68 24.11 6.40
N ASP A 93 -11.98 23.35 5.34
CA ASP A 93 -13.30 23.17 4.74
C ASP A 93 -14.20 22.19 5.52
N GLY A 94 -13.68 21.57 6.58
CA GLY A 94 -14.40 20.64 7.44
C GLY A 94 -14.37 19.19 6.97
N PHE A 95 -13.83 18.88 5.79
CA PHE A 95 -13.68 17.51 5.31
C PHE A 95 -12.44 16.82 5.89
N LEU A 96 -12.48 15.49 5.96
CA LEU A 96 -11.32 14.70 6.40
C LEU A 96 -10.45 14.34 5.20
N THR A 97 -9.14 14.51 5.35
CA THR A 97 -8.12 14.06 4.41
C THR A 97 -7.25 12.99 5.06
N ILE A 98 -6.58 12.19 4.24
CA ILE A 98 -5.79 11.04 4.70
C ILE A 98 -4.33 11.14 4.27
N ARG A 99 -3.43 10.58 5.08
CA ARG A 99 -2.02 10.31 4.76
C ARG A 99 -1.87 8.84 4.39
N PHE A 100 -1.51 8.57 3.15
CA PHE A 100 -1.42 7.18 2.65
C PHE A 100 -0.20 6.44 3.20
N GLU A 101 0.84 7.17 3.59
CA GLU A 101 2.13 6.64 4.03
C GLU A 101 2.00 5.74 5.25
N ASP A 102 1.17 6.14 6.22
CA ASP A 102 0.96 5.36 7.46
C ASP A 102 0.39 3.96 7.15
N MET A 103 -0.58 3.88 6.23
CA MET A 103 -1.14 2.60 5.77
C MET A 103 -0.11 1.80 4.96
N PHE A 104 0.67 2.48 4.11
CA PHE A 104 1.67 1.85 3.28
C PHE A 104 2.75 1.15 4.12
N PHE A 105 3.31 1.82 5.13
CA PHE A 105 4.31 1.21 6.00
C PHE A 105 3.70 0.13 6.91
N ALA A 106 2.45 0.26 7.34
CA ALA A 106 1.74 -0.81 8.04
C ALA A 106 1.53 -2.04 7.16
N MET A 107 1.26 -1.87 5.86
CA MET A 107 1.17 -2.97 4.90
C MET A 107 2.50 -3.71 4.74
N ILE A 108 3.63 -2.98 4.70
CA ILE A 108 4.96 -3.59 4.67
C ILE A 108 5.20 -4.45 5.91
N ASN A 109 4.88 -3.93 7.10
CA ASN A 109 4.99 -4.68 8.36
C ASN A 109 4.06 -5.91 8.36
N ALA A 110 2.83 -5.77 7.87
CA ALA A 110 1.87 -6.87 7.75
C ALA A 110 2.40 -8.03 6.88
N ILE A 111 3.09 -7.71 5.78
CA ILE A 111 3.70 -8.72 4.91
C ILE A 111 4.84 -9.44 5.63
N LYS A 112 5.70 -8.72 6.36
CA LYS A 112 6.78 -9.32 7.16
C LYS A 112 6.22 -10.25 8.24
N GLU A 113 5.19 -9.82 8.96
CA GLU A 113 4.52 -10.64 9.96
C GLU A 113 3.87 -11.88 9.35
N LEU A 114 3.29 -11.75 8.16
CA LEU A 114 2.69 -12.88 7.45
C LEU A 114 3.75 -13.90 7.01
N ASP A 115 4.89 -13.45 6.50
CA ASP A 115 6.03 -14.32 6.13
C ASP A 115 6.57 -15.10 7.33
N LEU A 116 6.73 -14.44 8.49
CA LEU A 116 7.14 -15.12 9.73
C LEU A 116 6.11 -16.18 10.17
N LYS A 117 4.81 -15.87 10.08
CA LYS A 117 3.74 -16.83 10.38
C LYS A 117 3.73 -17.99 9.39
N TYR A 118 4.01 -17.74 8.11
CA TYR A 118 4.10 -18.75 7.06
C TYR A 118 5.26 -19.71 7.34
N GLN A 119 6.47 -19.22 7.57
CA GLN A 119 7.65 -20.05 7.86
C GLN A 119 7.46 -20.91 9.12
N ALA A 120 6.84 -20.36 10.16
CA ALA A 120 6.53 -21.11 11.37
C ALA A 120 5.51 -22.24 11.11
N GLN A 121 4.52 -22.01 10.24
CA GLN A 121 3.55 -23.03 9.84
C GLN A 121 4.19 -24.11 8.97
N GLU A 122 5.01 -23.73 7.99
CA GLU A 122 5.74 -24.66 7.11
C GLU A 122 6.64 -25.59 7.93
N LYS A 123 7.39 -25.05 8.89
CA LYS A 123 8.19 -25.86 9.82
C LYS A 123 7.34 -26.86 10.59
N ARG A 124 6.20 -26.42 11.13
CA ARG A 124 5.29 -27.29 11.89
C ARG A 124 4.70 -28.40 11.02
N ILE A 125 4.37 -28.11 9.77
CA ILE A 125 3.86 -29.10 8.81
C ILE A 125 4.94 -30.17 8.59
N ASN A 126 6.17 -29.77 8.27
CA ASN A 126 7.28 -30.70 8.04
C ASN A 126 7.54 -31.61 9.26
N GLU A 127 7.49 -31.05 10.47
CA GLU A 127 7.66 -31.81 11.72
C GLU A 127 6.54 -32.83 11.95
N LEU A 128 5.30 -32.47 11.60
CA LEU A 128 4.14 -33.34 11.71
C LEU A 128 4.17 -34.44 10.65
N GLU A 129 4.50 -34.12 9.40
CA GLU A 129 4.64 -35.10 8.31
C GLU A 129 5.70 -36.14 8.66
N ALA A 130 6.88 -35.72 9.11
CA ALA A 130 7.93 -36.64 9.55
C ALA A 130 7.49 -37.50 10.75
N ARG A 131 6.61 -36.98 11.62
CA ARG A 131 6.06 -37.77 12.73
C ARG A 131 5.04 -38.80 12.26
N ILE A 132 4.22 -38.46 11.28
CA ILE A 132 3.23 -39.37 10.69
C ILE A 132 3.95 -40.54 10.03
N GLU A 133 4.96 -40.28 9.19
CA GLU A 133 5.77 -41.32 8.54
C GLU A 133 6.36 -42.31 9.57
N ARG A 134 6.97 -41.79 10.64
CA ARG A 134 7.50 -42.63 11.74
C ARG A 134 6.44 -43.45 12.49
N LEU A 135 5.19 -43.00 12.51
CA LEU A 135 4.09 -43.73 13.16
C LEU A 135 3.51 -44.79 12.22
N GLU A 136 3.41 -44.49 10.93
CA GLU A 136 2.98 -45.43 9.90
C GLU A 136 3.95 -46.62 9.82
N ASP A 137 5.27 -46.36 9.80
CA ASP A 137 6.31 -47.40 9.83
C ASP A 137 6.20 -48.35 11.04
N LYS A 138 5.74 -47.83 12.18
CA LYS A 138 5.58 -48.61 13.42
C LYS A 138 4.31 -49.45 13.44
N ILE A 139 3.32 -49.14 12.61
CA ILE A 139 2.06 -49.90 12.51
C ILE A 139 2.21 -51.04 11.48
N LEU A 140 3.16 -50.91 10.55
CA LEU A 140 3.48 -51.90 9.51
C LEU A 140 4.40 -53.05 9.98
N TYR A 141 4.84 -53.04 11.24
CA TYR A 141 5.59 -54.10 11.93
C TYR A 141 4.87 -54.55 13.20
#